data_AF-A0A6M0HJM4-F1
#
_entry.id   AF-A0A6M0HJM4-F1
#
_cell.length_a   1.000
_cell.length_b   1.000
_cell.length_c   1.000
_cell.angle_alpha   90.00
_cell.angle_beta   90.00
_cell.angle_gamma   90.00
#
_symmetry.space_group_name_H-M   'P 1'
#
loop_
_entity.id
_entity.type
_entity.pdbx_description
1 polymer ?
#
loop_
_entity_poly.entity_id
_entity_poly.type
_entity_poly.pdbx_seq_one_letter_code
_entity_poly.pdbx_strand_id
1 'polypeptide(L)' 'MSRCVRTIETAFAATGPSASRSIDAALDELEAHYPRVSERVVALEAVFQAFAARHRGKGDASGGTLISALVDRRQDRLIL' A
#
# COMPACT_ATOMS: atom_id res chain seq x y z
N MET A 1 9.29 1.07 -6.80
CA MET A 1 8.78 0.25 -5.67
C MET A 1 9.39 0.59 -4.30
N SER A 2 10.71 0.63 -4.12
CA SER A 2 11.32 0.78 -2.77
C SER A 2 10.95 2.08 -2.03
N ARG A 3 10.72 3.19 -2.75
CA ARG A 3 10.29 4.48 -2.20
C ARG A 3 8.85 4.41 -1.66
N CYS A 4 7.92 3.83 -2.42
CA CYS A 4 6.52 3.67 -2.02
C CYS A 4 6.40 2.85 -0.73
N VAL A 5 7.07 1.70 -0.66
CA VAL A 5 7.10 0.86 0.56
C VAL A 5 7.66 1.62 1.77
N ARG A 6 8.72 2.41 1.59
CA ARG A 6 9.33 3.19 2.67
C ARG A 6 8.42 4.32 3.17
N THR A 7 7.72 5.00 2.27
CA THR A 7 6.72 6.02 2.63
C THR A 7 5.57 5.40 3.41
N ILE A 8 5.10 4.24 2.96
CA ILE A 8 4.06 3.46 3.65
C ILE A 8 4.52 3.03 5.04
N GLU A 9 5.75 2.53 5.20
CA GLU A 9 6.33 2.16 6.51
C GLU A 9 6.41 3.35 7.46
N THR A 10 6.86 4.50 6.95
CA THR A 10 6.97 5.74 7.74
C THR A 10 5.59 6.22 8.18
N ALA A 11 4.61 6.18 7.29
CA ALA A 11 3.23 6.56 7.59
C ALA A 11 2.61 5.59 8.60
N PHE A 12 2.83 4.29 8.43
CA PHE A 12 2.35 3.26 9.34
C PHE A 12 2.90 3.43 10.77
N ALA A 13 4.18 3.78 10.90
CA ALA A 13 4.79 4.07 12.20
C ALA A 13 4.27 5.36 12.87
N ALA A 14 3.67 6.28 12.10
CA ALA A 14 3.23 7.59 12.59
C ALA A 14 1.83 7.59 13.25
N THR A 15 1.12 6.44 13.30
CA THR A 15 -0.22 6.23 13.90
C THR A 15 -1.14 7.47 13.93
N GLY A 16 -2.04 7.60 12.96
CA GLY A 16 -3.07 8.65 12.97
C GLY A 16 -3.74 8.89 11.61
N PRO A 17 -4.73 9.81 11.53
CA PRO A 17 -5.46 10.13 10.28
C PRO A 17 -4.55 10.63 9.15
N SER A 18 -3.39 11.20 9.51
CA SER A 18 -2.36 11.64 8.58
C SER A 18 -1.64 10.45 7.91
N ALA A 19 -1.55 9.30 8.58
CA ALA A 19 -0.96 8.10 8.03
C ALA A 19 -1.72 7.59 6.80
N SER A 20 -3.06 7.55 6.88
CA SER A 20 -3.91 7.13 5.75
C SER A 20 -3.69 8.01 4.53
N ARG A 21 -3.66 9.34 4.70
CA ARG A 21 -3.43 10.28 3.59
C ARG A 21 -2.05 10.13 2.96
N SER A 22 -1.02 9.89 3.77
CA SER A 22 0.34 9.65 3.26
C SER A 22 0.46 8.32 2.52
N ILE A 23 -0.23 7.28 2.98
CA ILE A 23 -0.31 5.99 2.28
C ILE A 23 -1.06 6.17 0.97
N ASP A 24 -2.18 6.89 0.97
CA ASP A 24 -2.96 7.15 -0.24
C ASP A 24 -2.14 7.90 -1.30
N ALA A 25 -1.46 8.97 -0.92
CA ALA A 25 -0.61 9.72 -1.85
C ALA A 25 0.53 8.86 -2.43
N ALA A 26 1.13 7.98 -1.61
CA ALA A 26 2.20 7.09 -2.06
C ALA A 26 1.71 6.03 -3.06
N LEU A 27 0.47 5.57 -2.90
CA LEU A 27 -0.17 4.62 -3.81
C LEU A 27 -0.66 5.31 -5.10
N ASP A 28 -1.18 6.54 -5.02
CA ASP A 28 -1.52 7.34 -6.20
C ASP A 28 -0.28 7.64 -7.07
N GLU A 29 0.85 8.01 -6.44
CA GLU A 29 2.13 8.15 -7.13
C GLU A 29 2.54 6.84 -7.80
N LEU A 30 2.38 5.70 -7.13
CA LEU A 30 2.73 4.40 -7.70
C LEU A 30 1.88 4.08 -8.94
N GLU A 31 0.56 4.22 -8.82
CA GLU A 31 -0.39 3.93 -9.89
C GLU A 31 -0.18 4.83 -11.12
N ALA A 32 0.20 6.10 -10.92
CA ALA A 32 0.48 7.04 -12.00
C ALA A 32 1.64 6.61 -12.91
N HIS A 33 2.54 5.74 -12.43
CA HIS A 33 3.63 5.18 -13.25
C HIS A 33 3.17 4.06 -14.19
N TYR A 34 1.97 3.52 -13.99
CA TYR A 34 1.45 2.40 -14.76
C TYR A 34 0.20 2.84 -15.56
N PRO A 35 0.28 2.89 -16.90
CA PRO A 35 -0.84 3.33 -17.73
C PRO A 35 -1.97 2.30 -17.80
N ARG A 36 -1.68 1.00 -17.63
CA ARG A 36 -2.70 -0.06 -17.67
C ARG A 36 -3.21 -0.41 -16.29
N VAL A 37 -4.52 -0.65 -16.19
CA VAL A 37 -5.18 -1.10 -14.95
C VAL A 37 -4.56 -2.41 -14.43
N SER A 38 -4.27 -3.37 -15.30
CA SER A 38 -3.63 -4.63 -14.91
C SER A 38 -2.23 -4.43 -14.31
N GLU A 39 -1.45 -3.50 -14.84
CA GLU A 39 -0.12 -3.16 -14.34
C GLU A 39 -0.20 -2.44 -12.98
N ARG A 40 -1.22 -1.59 -12.77
CA ARG A 40 -1.51 -0.98 -11.47
C ARG A 40 -1.83 -2.03 -10.40
N VAL A 41 -2.69 -2.99 -10.72
CA VAL A 41 -3.05 -4.08 -9.80
C VAL A 41 -1.82 -4.88 -9.38
N VAL A 42 -0.98 -5.29 -10.34
CA VAL A 42 0.27 -6.01 -10.05
C VAL A 42 1.22 -5.16 -9.20
N ALA A 43 1.32 -3.85 -9.46
CA ALA A 43 2.16 -2.96 -8.67
C ALA A 43 1.68 -2.81 -7.22
N LEU A 44 0.36 -2.72 -7.01
CA LEU A 44 -0.27 -2.67 -5.69
C LEU A 44 -0.02 -3.97 -4.91
N GLU A 45 -0.21 -5.12 -5.55
CA GLU A 45 0.07 -6.43 -4.95
C GLU A 45 1.55 -6.57 -4.56
N ALA A 46 2.46 -6.14 -5.43
CA ALA A 46 3.89 -6.20 -5.17
C ALA A 46 4.30 -5.32 -3.97
N VAL A 47 3.65 -4.16 -3.79
CA VAL A 47 3.85 -3.30 -2.62
C VAL A 47 3.29 -3.95 -1.36
N PHE A 48 2.11 -4.55 -1.42
CA PHE A 48 1.53 -5.29 -0.29
C PHE A 48 2.44 -6.44 0.15
N GLN A 49 2.90 -7.27 -0.78
CA GLN A 49 3.80 -8.39 -0.48
C GLN A 49 5.13 -7.92 0.11
N ALA A 50 5.71 -6.84 -0.42
CA ALA A 50 6.94 -6.26 0.11
C ALA A 50 6.78 -5.73 1.54
N PHE A 51 5.66 -5.07 1.83
CA PHE A 51 5.33 -4.60 3.17
C PHE A 51 5.08 -5.77 4.12
N ALA A 52 4.25 -6.73 3.73
CA ALA A 52 3.93 -7.92 4.52
C ALA A 52 5.19 -8.76 4.84
N ALA A 53 6.11 -8.92 3.88
CA ALA A 53 7.38 -9.61 4.09
C ALA A 53 8.25 -8.94 5.17
N ARG A 54 8.23 -7.60 5.25
CA ARG A 54 9.00 -6.83 6.24
C ARG A 54 8.35 -6.79 7.62
N HIS A 55 7.03 -6.94 7.69
CA HIS A 55 6.27 -6.92 8.94
C HIS A 55 6.00 -8.32 9.52
N ARG A 56 6.25 -9.40 8.76
CA ARG A 56 6.09 -10.81 9.20
C ARG A 56 6.84 -11.16 10.50
N GLY A 57 7.92 -10.45 10.82
CA GLY A 57 8.72 -10.68 12.04
C GLY A 57 8.35 -9.83 13.25
N LYS A 58 7.48 -8.82 13.10
CA LYS A 58 7.19 -7.84 14.17
C LYS A 58 5.96 -8.17 15.03
N GLY A 59 5.26 -9.28 14.77
CA GLY A 59 4.01 -9.62 15.48
C GLY A 59 2.88 -8.61 15.24
N ASP A 60 3.01 -7.77 14.23
CA ASP A 60 2.11 -6.65 13.97
C ASP A 60 1.07 -7.03 12.91
N ALA A 61 0.10 -7.84 13.33
CA ALA A 61 -1.03 -8.25 12.50
C ALA A 61 -1.88 -7.05 12.03
N SER A 62 -1.91 -5.97 12.82
CA SER A 62 -2.66 -4.73 12.58
C SER A 62 -2.23 -3.99 11.32
N GLY A 63 -0.92 -3.98 11.01
CA GLY A 63 -0.41 -3.31 9.80
C GLY A 63 -0.71 -4.02 8.51
N GLY A 64 -0.70 -5.35 8.51
CA GLY A 64 -1.14 -6.15 7.37
C GLY A 64 -2.59 -5.86 7.01
N THR A 65 -3.48 -5.78 8.01
CA THR A 65 -4.91 -5.56 7.80
C THR A 65 -5.24 -4.19 7.20
N LEU A 66 -4.57 -3.12 7.65
CA LEU A 66 -4.83 -1.77 7.13
C LEU A 66 -4.45 -1.65 5.65
N ILE A 67 -3.28 -2.17 5.27
CA ILE A 67 -2.83 -2.10 3.88
C ILE A 67 -3.65 -3.04 3.01
N SER A 68 -4.01 -4.23 3.50
CA SER A 68 -4.92 -5.12 2.76
C SER A 68 -6.25 -4.43 2.48
N ALA A 69 -6.86 -3.78 3.47
CA ALA A 69 -8.12 -3.06 3.29
C ALA A 69 -8.01 -1.88 2.31
N LEU A 70 -6.87 -1.18 2.29
CA LEU A 70 -6.61 -0.08 1.35
C LEU A 70 -6.38 -0.58 -0.08
N VAL A 71 -5.66 -1.69 -0.24
CA VAL A 71 -5.44 -2.34 -1.54
C VAL A 71 -6.75 -2.91 -2.07
N ASP A 72 -7.51 -3.63 -1.26
CA ASP A 72 -8.83 -4.18 -1.64
C ASP A 72 -9.77 -3.06 -2.12
N ARG A 73 -9.86 -1.96 -1.37
CA ARG A 73 -10.70 -0.80 -1.73
C ARG A 73 -10.28 -0.16 -3.05
N ARG A 74 -8.99 -0.17 -3.39
CA ARG A 74 -8.46 0.35 -4.66
C ARG A 74 -8.70 -0.61 -5.80
N GLN A 75 -8.54 -1.91 -5.58
CA GLN A 75 -8.85 -2.94 -6.57
C GLN A 75 -10.34 -2.94 -6.93
N ASP A 76 -11.24 -2.82 -5.95
CA ASP A 76 -12.69 -2.69 -6.18
C ASP A 76 -13.04 -1.49 -7.08
N ARG A 77 -12.30 -0.37 -6.95
CA ARG A 77 -12.46 0.82 -7.80
C ARG A 77 -11.92 0.66 -9.23
N LEU A 78 -11.02 -0.29 -9.45
CA LEU A 78 -10.39 -0.53 -10.75
C LEU A 78 -11.11 -1.60 -11.57
N ILE A 79 -11.93 -2.44 -10.92
CA ILE A 79 -12.70 -3.53 -11.55
C ILE A 79 -14.12 -3.06 -11.97
N LEU A 80 -14.61 -1.97 -11.38
CA LEU A 80 -15.87 -1.27 -11.75
C LEU A 80 -15.61 -0.12 -12.73
#